data_AF-R0NLS3-F1
#
_entry.id   AF-R0NLS3-F1
#
_cell.length_a   1.000
_cell.length_b   1.000
_cell.length_c   1.000
_cell.angle_alpha   90.00
_cell.angle_beta   90.00
_cell.angle_gamma   90.00
#
_symmetry.space_group_name_H-M   'P 1'
#
loop_
_entity.id
_entity.type
_entity.pdbx_description
1 polymer ?
#
loop_
_entity_poly.entity_id
_entity_poly.type
_entity_poly.pdbx_seq_one_letter_code
_entity_poly.pdbx_strand_id
1 'polypeptide(L)'
;MSKKRHDRHITEHQEAQFDFDDAKELTVGEAMLKNEEVEAGVLPGDSILDKYVKQHKDEIEADKFETRQFSKDDLVEKEGIEEIEETQTLDNLLQELREETGVTSPASEDELSQFDDLELTRVSETPLVEASET
;
A
#
# COMPACT_ATOMS: atom_id res chain seq x y z
N MET A 1 -34.04 -23.32 30.51
CA MET A 1 -32.83 -23.10 29.68
C MET A 1 -32.26 -21.72 30.00
N SER A 2 -31.37 -21.62 30.99
CA SER A 2 -30.79 -20.34 31.39
C SER A 2 -29.61 -20.01 30.48
N LYS A 3 -29.72 -18.94 29.68
CA LYS A 3 -28.64 -18.46 28.82
C LYS A 3 -27.57 -17.80 29.69
N LYS A 4 -26.46 -18.52 29.91
CA LYS A 4 -25.26 -18.00 30.58
C LYS A 4 -24.65 -16.94 29.67
N ARG A 5 -24.67 -15.68 30.10
CA ARG A 5 -24.02 -14.58 29.38
C ARG A 5 -22.51 -14.77 29.53
N HIS A 6 -21.81 -14.86 28.42
CA HIS A 6 -20.35 -14.85 28.43
C HIS A 6 -19.92 -13.48 28.93
N ASP A 7 -19.19 -13.45 30.04
CA ASP A 7 -18.48 -12.26 30.50
C ASP A 7 -17.54 -11.83 29.38
N ARG A 8 -17.83 -10.66 28.82
CA ARG A 8 -16.91 -9.98 27.92
C ARG A 8 -15.77 -9.49 28.81
N HIS A 9 -14.54 -9.88 28.47
CA HIS A 9 -13.35 -9.35 29.12
C HIS A 9 -13.32 -7.83 28.90
N ILE A 10 -13.73 -7.07 29.92
CA ILE A 10 -13.50 -5.64 30.00
C ILE A 10 -12.11 -5.54 30.62
N THR A 11 -11.08 -5.57 29.79
CA THR A 11 -9.74 -5.19 30.23
C THR A 11 -9.76 -3.67 30.34
N GLU A 12 -9.99 -3.14 31.55
CA GLU A 12 -9.57 -1.78 31.87
C GLU A 12 -8.14 -1.61 31.35
N HIS A 13 -7.90 -0.52 30.63
CA HIS A 13 -6.61 -0.19 30.01
C HIS A 13 -5.55 -0.07 31.11
N GLN A 14 -4.98 -1.21 31.51
CA GLN A 14 -3.80 -1.25 32.35
C GLN A 14 -2.67 -0.80 31.44
N GLU A 15 -2.30 0.47 31.58
CA GLU A 15 -1.15 1.02 30.87
C GLU A 15 0.08 0.17 31.21
N ALA A 16 0.83 -0.22 30.19
CA ALA A 16 2.06 -0.98 30.35
C ALA A 16 3.10 -0.10 31.07
N GLN A 17 3.05 -0.04 32.39
CA GLN A 17 4.05 0.71 33.17
C GLN A 17 5.34 -0.09 33.25
N PHE A 18 6.43 0.55 32.85
CA PHE A 18 7.76 -0.01 32.94
C PHE A 18 8.34 0.14 34.35
N ASP A 19 8.96 -0.91 34.88
CA ASP A 19 9.52 -0.90 36.23
C ASP A 19 10.82 -0.10 36.32
N PHE A 20 10.94 0.74 37.34
CA PHE A 20 12.10 1.63 37.51
C PHE A 20 13.39 0.87 37.84
N ASP A 21 13.29 -0.27 38.53
CA ASP A 21 14.46 -1.07 38.85
C ASP A 21 15.05 -1.73 37.59
N ASP A 22 14.20 -2.20 36.68
CA ASP A 22 14.61 -2.71 35.37
C ASP A 22 15.21 -1.59 34.50
N ALA A 23 14.64 -0.38 34.57
CA ALA A 23 15.12 0.78 33.81
C ALA A 23 16.58 1.16 34.10
N LYS A 24 17.06 0.94 35.32
CA LYS A 24 18.43 1.31 35.73
C LYS A 24 19.50 0.48 35.03
N GLU A 25 19.16 -0.73 34.60
CA GLU A 25 20.11 -1.67 34.00
C GLU A 25 20.10 -1.60 32.47
N LEU A 26 19.17 -0.87 31.87
CA LEU A 26 19.06 -0.77 30.41
C LEU A 26 20.09 0.18 29.80
N THR A 27 20.64 -0.25 28.67
CA THR A 27 21.36 0.64 27.76
C THR A 27 20.40 1.62 27.09
N VAL A 28 20.92 2.72 26.53
CA VAL A 28 20.10 3.69 25.80
C VAL A 28 19.33 3.02 24.64
N GLY A 29 19.96 2.10 23.92
CA GLY A 29 19.33 1.38 22.81
C GLY A 29 18.20 0.46 23.27
N GLU A 30 18.42 -0.30 24.35
CA GLU A 30 17.39 -1.17 24.93
C GLU A 30 16.23 -0.36 25.53
N ALA A 31 16.54 0.79 26.14
CA ALA A 31 15.53 1.69 26.67
C ALA A 31 14.63 2.25 25.57
N MET A 32 15.18 2.54 24.38
CA MET A 32 14.36 2.95 23.22
C MET A 32 13.41 1.84 22.78
N LEU A 33 13.90 0.61 22.67
CA LEU A 33 13.06 -0.55 22.30
C LEU A 33 11.96 -0.82 23.33
N LYS A 34 12.30 -0.73 24.62
CA LYS A 34 11.31 -0.90 25.70
C LYS A 34 10.29 0.22 25.76
N ASN A 35 10.69 1.45 25.46
CA ASN A 35 9.77 2.58 25.36
C ASN A 35 8.77 2.38 24.22
N GLU A 36 9.21 1.88 23.07
CA GLU A 36 8.34 1.54 21.94
C GLU A 36 7.34 0.43 22.30
N GLU A 37 7.76 -0.62 23.01
CA GLU A 37 6.87 -1.68 23.50
C GLU A 37 5.78 -1.14 24.44
N VAL A 38 6.16 -0.21 25.33
CA VAL A 38 5.25 0.47 26.26
C VAL A 38 4.28 1.39 25.52
N GLU A 39 4.76 2.17 24.55
CA GLU A 39 3.95 3.07 23.72
C GLU A 39 2.95 2.28 22.86
N ALA A 40 3.37 1.12 22.32
CA ALA A 40 2.50 0.17 21.65
C ALA A 40 1.43 -0.45 22.58
N GLY A 41 1.63 -0.35 23.90
CA GLY A 41 0.73 -0.90 24.93
C GLY A 41 0.85 -2.41 25.07
N VAL A 42 2.01 -2.99 24.77
CA VAL A 42 2.27 -4.42 24.89
C VAL A 42 2.45 -4.80 26.35
N LEU A 43 1.69 -5.79 26.80
CA LEU A 43 1.80 -6.35 28.15
C LEU A 43 2.72 -7.58 28.12
N PRO A 44 3.46 -7.84 29.22
CA PRO A 44 4.31 -9.03 29.31
C PRO A 44 3.54 -10.35 29.15
N GLY A 45 2.24 -10.36 29.52
CA GLY A 45 1.34 -11.51 29.40
C GLY A 45 0.68 -11.70 28.03
N ASP A 46 0.93 -10.81 27.06
CA ASP A 46 0.35 -10.90 25.73
C ASP A 46 0.85 -12.12 24.96
N SER A 47 -0.01 -12.71 24.15
CA SER A 47 0.41 -13.74 23.19
C SER A 47 1.25 -13.12 22.07
N ILE A 48 2.09 -13.90 21.40
CA ILE A 48 2.93 -13.41 20.30
C ILE A 48 2.14 -12.65 19.22
N LEU A 49 0.90 -13.08 18.93
CA LEU A 49 0.01 -12.40 17.98
C LEU A 49 -0.46 -11.04 18.51
N ASP A 50 -0.83 -10.98 19.78
CA ASP A 50 -1.31 -9.74 20.40
C ASP A 50 -0.18 -8.71 20.50
N LYS A 51 1.05 -9.16 20.79
CA LYS A 51 2.26 -8.32 20.73
C LYS A 51 2.48 -7.75 19.34
N TYR A 52 2.47 -8.61 18.31
CA TYR A 52 2.71 -8.20 16.93
C TYR A 52 1.66 -7.19 16.44
N VAL A 53 0.37 -7.47 16.71
CA VAL A 53 -0.73 -6.56 16.34
C VAL A 53 -0.60 -5.21 17.06
N LYS A 54 -0.09 -5.18 18.29
CA LYS A 54 0.13 -3.93 19.04
C LYS A 54 1.35 -3.16 18.55
N GLN A 55 2.45 -3.83 18.21
CA GLN A 55 3.71 -3.23 17.74
C GLN A 55 3.60 -2.67 16.31
N HIS A 56 2.91 -3.37 15.41
CA HIS A 56 2.86 -3.03 13.98
C HIS A 56 1.46 -2.56 13.55
N LYS A 57 0.78 -1.75 14.39
CA LYS A 57 -0.58 -1.26 14.09
C LYS A 57 -0.65 -0.56 12.74
N ASP A 58 0.28 0.37 12.51
CA ASP A 58 0.30 1.20 11.30
C ASP A 58 0.60 0.39 10.04
N GLU A 59 1.50 -0.58 10.13
CA GLU A 59 1.81 -1.48 9.00
C GLU A 59 0.60 -2.33 8.62
N ILE A 60 -0.11 -2.85 9.62
CA ILE A 60 -1.32 -3.65 9.43
C ILE A 60 -2.49 -2.78 8.97
N GLU A 61 -2.55 -1.52 9.39
CA GLU A 61 -3.59 -0.57 9.00
C GLU A 61 -3.38 -0.02 7.59
N ALA A 62 -2.14 0.21 7.17
CA ALA A 62 -1.85 0.67 5.82
C ALA A 62 -2.31 -0.32 4.72
N ASP A 63 -2.26 -1.63 5.00
CA ASP A 63 -2.75 -2.67 4.09
C ASP A 63 -4.28 -2.89 4.19
N LYS A 64 -4.94 -2.26 5.18
CA LYS A 64 -6.39 -2.16 5.19
C LYS A 64 -6.78 -1.07 4.21
N PHE A 65 -7.12 -1.47 2.99
CA PHE A 65 -7.82 -0.58 2.07
C PHE A 65 -9.01 0.05 2.78
N GLU A 66 -9.06 1.38 2.78
CA GLU A 66 -10.22 2.15 3.19
C GLU A 66 -11.41 1.60 2.39
N THR A 67 -12.28 0.80 3.02
CA THR A 67 -13.56 0.45 2.41
C THR A 67 -14.36 1.73 2.42
N ARG A 68 -14.18 2.55 1.39
CA ARG A 68 -14.92 3.79 1.20
C ARG A 68 -16.39 3.42 1.15
N GLN A 69 -17.06 3.50 2.30
CA GLN A 69 -18.50 3.38 2.37
C GLN A 69 -19.03 4.72 1.87
N PHE A 70 -19.03 4.86 0.55
CA PHE A 70 -19.69 5.97 -0.10
C PHE A 70 -21.16 5.94 0.32
N SER A 71 -21.56 6.91 1.12
CA SER A 71 -22.95 7.36 1.05
C SER A 71 -23.12 7.95 -0.35
N LYS A 72 -24.27 7.74 -0.99
CA LYS A 72 -24.53 8.14 -2.39
C LYS A 72 -24.23 9.63 -2.68
N ASP A 73 -24.19 10.44 -1.64
CA ASP A 73 -23.94 11.89 -1.72
C ASP A 73 -22.43 12.24 -1.77
N ASP A 74 -21.53 11.43 -1.17
CA ASP A 74 -20.06 11.68 -1.17
C ASP A 74 -19.34 11.19 -2.44
N LEU A 75 -20.02 10.35 -3.24
CA LEU A 75 -19.50 9.87 -4.53
C LEU A 75 -19.45 11.01 -5.55
N VAL A 76 -20.43 11.92 -5.52
CA VAL A 76 -20.65 12.92 -6.57
C VAL A 76 -19.69 14.11 -6.47
N GLU A 77 -19.31 14.53 -5.25
CA GLU A 77 -18.41 15.70 -5.09
C GLU A 77 -16.94 15.36 -5.36
N LYS A 78 -16.45 14.19 -4.94
CA LYS A 78 -15.03 13.85 -5.16
C LYS A 78 -14.73 13.33 -6.57
N GLU A 79 -15.61 12.50 -7.13
CA GLU A 79 -15.42 11.96 -8.49
C GLU A 79 -15.49 13.08 -9.53
N GLY A 80 -16.39 14.05 -9.36
CA GLY A 80 -16.49 15.20 -10.26
C GLY A 80 -15.35 16.21 -10.15
N ILE A 81 -14.75 16.42 -8.97
CA ILE A 81 -13.66 17.40 -8.81
C ILE A 81 -12.32 16.80 -9.23
N GLU A 82 -12.02 15.56 -8.83
CA GLU A 82 -10.76 14.89 -9.20
C GLU A 82 -10.72 14.57 -10.71
N GLU A 83 -11.82 14.13 -11.33
CA GLU A 83 -11.87 13.85 -12.77
C GLU A 83 -11.80 15.13 -13.63
N ILE A 84 -12.37 16.25 -13.16
CA ILE A 84 -12.26 17.55 -13.86
C ILE A 84 -10.84 18.12 -13.72
N GLU A 85 -10.22 18.04 -12.54
CA GLU A 85 -8.84 18.53 -12.36
C GLU A 85 -7.83 17.70 -13.16
N GLU A 86 -7.96 16.37 -13.18
CA GLU A 86 -7.08 15.50 -13.96
C GLU A 86 -7.24 15.72 -15.47
N THR A 87 -8.46 15.73 -16.00
CA THR A 87 -8.68 15.94 -17.45
C THR A 87 -8.22 17.32 -17.92
N GLN A 88 -8.37 18.37 -17.11
CA GLN A 88 -7.87 19.71 -17.44
C GLN A 88 -6.33 19.77 -17.47
N THR A 89 -5.63 19.05 -16.60
CA THR A 89 -4.16 19.00 -16.64
C THR A 89 -3.63 18.26 -17.87
N LEU A 90 -4.30 17.17 -18.27
CA LEU A 90 -3.92 16.41 -19.45
C LEU A 90 -4.15 17.18 -20.75
N ASP A 91 -5.25 17.93 -20.84
CA ASP A 91 -5.55 18.75 -22.03
C ASP A 91 -4.52 19.88 -22.21
N ASN A 92 -4.11 20.53 -21.11
CA ASN A 92 -3.04 21.53 -21.14
C ASN A 92 -1.69 20.93 -21.58
N LEU A 93 -1.34 19.74 -21.10
CA LEU A 93 -0.11 19.04 -21.50
C LEU A 93 -0.15 18.62 -22.97
N LEU A 94 -1.29 18.11 -23.46
CA LEU A 94 -1.48 17.76 -24.86
C LEU A 94 -1.43 19.00 -25.76
N GLN A 95 -1.94 20.13 -25.29
CA GLN A 95 -1.86 21.40 -25.99
C GLN A 95 -0.41 21.91 -26.06
N GLU A 96 0.35 21.86 -24.96
CA GLU A 96 1.77 22.22 -24.92
C GLU A 96 2.58 21.38 -25.93
N LEU A 97 2.38 20.06 -25.95
CA LEU A 97 3.01 19.16 -26.90
C LEU A 97 2.62 19.46 -28.36
N ARG A 98 1.37 19.89 -28.60
CA ARG A 98 0.90 20.25 -29.94
C ARG A 98 1.46 21.60 -30.41
N GLU A 99 1.63 22.56 -29.50
CA GLU A 99 2.27 23.85 -29.78
C GLU A 99 3.78 23.69 -30.02
N GLU A 100 4.45 22.83 -29.25
CA GLU A 100 5.87 22.52 -29.43
C GLU A 100 6.13 21.78 -30.75
N THR A 101 5.27 20.83 -31.12
CA THR A 101 5.47 20.00 -32.33
C THR A 101 4.89 20.63 -33.61
N GLY A 102 4.06 21.67 -33.50
CA GLY A 102 3.48 22.38 -34.66
C GLY A 102 2.56 21.53 -35.54
N VAL A 103 2.18 20.32 -35.11
CA VAL A 103 1.39 19.37 -35.90
C VAL A 103 -0.10 19.68 -35.74
N THR A 104 -0.63 20.55 -36.60
CA THR A 104 -2.05 20.92 -36.61
C THR A 104 -2.88 20.07 -37.57
N SER A 105 -2.73 18.74 -37.59
CA SER A 105 -3.65 17.92 -38.41
C SER A 105 -3.71 16.48 -37.91
N PRO A 106 -4.90 15.85 -37.80
CA PRO A 106 -4.97 14.40 -37.74
C PRO A 106 -4.53 13.89 -39.12
N ALA A 107 -3.32 13.35 -39.22
CA ALA A 107 -2.93 12.62 -40.41
C ALA A 107 -3.89 11.43 -40.55
N SER A 108 -4.52 11.31 -41.73
CA SER A 108 -5.47 10.26 -42.06
C SER A 108 -4.85 8.88 -41.81
N GLU A 109 -5.63 7.93 -41.29
CA GLU A 109 -5.21 6.56 -40.91
C GLU A 109 -4.68 5.69 -42.07
N ASP A 110 -4.55 6.25 -43.28
CA ASP A 110 -4.18 5.55 -44.51
C ASP A 110 -2.66 5.26 -44.63
N GLU A 111 -1.80 5.90 -43.82
CA GLU A 111 -0.34 5.73 -43.93
C GLU A 111 0.28 4.65 -43.02
N LEU A 112 -0.48 4.08 -42.08
CA LEU A 112 0.03 3.09 -41.10
C LEU A 112 -0.05 1.63 -41.58
N SER A 113 -0.68 1.37 -42.73
CA SER A 113 -0.78 0.04 -43.36
C SER A 113 0.55 -0.51 -43.91
N GLN A 114 1.67 0.21 -43.80
CA GLN A 114 2.93 -0.16 -44.45
C GLN A 114 3.78 -1.20 -43.70
N PHE A 115 3.37 -1.64 -42.50
CA PHE A 115 4.17 -2.55 -41.67
C PHE A 115 3.74 -4.03 -41.69
N ASP A 116 2.67 -4.38 -42.40
CA ASP A 116 2.13 -5.76 -42.40
C ASP A 116 2.93 -6.77 -43.26
N ASP A 117 3.98 -6.36 -43.98
CA ASP A 117 4.70 -7.24 -44.92
C ASP A 117 6.08 -7.74 -44.43
N LEU A 118 6.40 -7.58 -43.14
CA LEU A 118 7.65 -8.13 -42.59
C LEU A 118 7.40 -9.45 -41.87
N GLU A 119 7.44 -10.55 -42.62
CA GLU A 119 7.52 -11.91 -42.08
C GLU A 119 8.78 -12.07 -41.21
N LEU A 120 8.60 -11.88 -39.89
CA LEU A 120 9.63 -12.11 -38.90
C LEU A 120 9.83 -13.64 -38.73
N THR A 121 10.67 -14.20 -39.60
CA THR A 121 11.13 -15.58 -39.52
C THR A 121 11.85 -15.80 -38.19
N ARG A 122 11.12 -16.32 -37.20
CA ARG A 122 11.65 -16.77 -35.91
C ARG A 122 12.57 -17.97 -36.10
N VAL A 123 13.85 -17.71 -36.30
CA VAL A 123 14.90 -18.73 -36.38
C VAL A 123 15.15 -19.29 -34.97
N SER A 124 14.66 -20.52 -34.76
CA SER A 124 15.06 -21.54 -33.78
C SER A 124 15.97 -21.12 -32.61
N GLU A 125 15.41 -21.08 -31.42
CA GLU A 125 16.14 -21.13 -30.14
C GLU A 125 16.39 -22.60 -29.77
N THR A 126 17.64 -23.04 -29.90
CA THR A 126 18.14 -24.32 -29.36
C THR A 126 18.36 -24.20 -27.85
N PRO A 127 17.93 -25.16 -27.02
CA PRO A 127 18.12 -25.08 -25.57
C PRO A 127 19.60 -25.24 -25.19
N LEU A 128 20.09 -24.25 -24.45
CA LEU A 128 21.43 -24.15 -23.85
C LEU A 128 21.66 -25.27 -22.81
N VAL A 129 22.79 -25.94 -22.97
CA VAL A 129 23.36 -27.06 -22.22
C VAL A 129 23.30 -26.89 -20.68
N GLU A 130 22.76 -27.90 -19.98
CA GLU A 130 23.10 -28.18 -18.57
C GLU A 130 24.51 -28.78 -18.49
N ALA A 131 25.39 -28.16 -17.71
CA ALA A 131 26.61 -28.79 -17.22
C ALA A 131 26.82 -28.35 -15.77
N SER A 132 26.33 -29.19 -14.86
CA SER A 132 26.55 -29.14 -13.42
C SER A 132 27.89 -29.77 -13.08
N GLU A 133 28.64 -29.08 -12.20
CA GLU A 133 29.45 -29.64 -11.12
C GLU A 133 30.71 -30.48 -11.45
N THR A 134 31.89 -29.89 -11.19
CA THR A 134 33.04 -30.52 -10.48
C THR A 134 33.93 -29.44 -9.88
#